data_AF-G2X0P1-F1
#
_entry.id   AF-G2X0P1-F1
#
_cell.length_a   1.000
_cell.length_b   1.000
_cell.length_c   1.000
_cell.angle_alpha   90.00
_cell.angle_beta   90.00
_cell.angle_gamma   90.00
#
_symmetry.space_group_name_H-M   'P 1'
#
loop_
_entity.id
_entity.type
_entity.pdbx_description
1 polymer ?
#
loop_
_entity_poly.entity_id
_entity_poly.type
_entity_poly.pdbx_seq_one_letter_code
_entity_poly.pdbx_strand_id
1 'polypeptide(L)'
;MSVINYAVRHLHVKHIIVCGHYGCGGVKAAMTPKDLGILNPWLRNIRDVYRLHENELDQIKDESKRYDRLVELNVVEQCRNVIKSAAVQQSYKENKYPIVHGWVFGFQDGLLHDLKIDFESVLNDIQKIYNLNE
;
A
#
# COMPACT_ATOMS: atom_id res chain seq x y z
N MET A 1 -6.40 10.21 6.31
CA MET A 1 -5.40 10.28 7.42
C MET A 1 -6.01 10.29 8.81
N SER A 2 -7.20 10.87 9.03
CA SER A 2 -7.86 10.89 10.35
C SER A 2 -8.05 9.51 10.98
N VAL A 3 -8.49 8.51 10.20
CA VAL A 3 -8.74 7.14 10.69
C VAL A 3 -7.46 6.47 11.23
N ILE A 4 -6.34 6.58 10.52
CA ILE A 4 -5.05 6.04 10.98
C ILE A 4 -4.64 6.72 12.29
N ASN A 5 -4.72 8.05 12.34
CA ASN A 5 -4.37 8.80 13.54
C ASN A 5 -5.21 8.35 14.74
N TYR A 6 -6.52 8.19 14.54
CA TYR A 6 -7.43 7.77 15.60
C TYR A 6 -7.14 6.33 16.08
N ALA A 7 -7.05 5.38 15.14
CA ALA A 7 -6.75 3.99 15.46
C ALA A 7 -5.44 3.84 16.23
N VAL A 8 -4.39 4.57 15.83
CA VAL A 8 -3.08 4.47 16.47
C VAL A 8 -3.02 5.21 17.79
N ARG A 9 -3.43 6.49 17.83
CA ARG A 9 -3.22 7.36 18.99
C ARG A 9 -4.29 7.23 20.08
N HIS A 10 -5.50 6.81 19.72
CA HIS A 10 -6.62 6.74 20.66
C HIS A 10 -7.09 5.31 20.94
N LEU A 11 -7.00 4.40 19.96
CA LEU A 11 -7.36 2.99 20.16
C LEU A 11 -6.14 2.07 20.42
N HIS A 12 -4.92 2.57 20.21
CA HIS A 12 -3.67 1.84 20.42
C HIS A 12 -3.64 0.47 19.72
N VAL A 13 -4.17 0.41 18.49
CA VAL A 13 -4.21 -0.82 17.69
C VAL A 13 -2.81 -1.40 17.51
N LYS A 14 -2.69 -2.73 17.58
CA LYS A 14 -1.39 -3.42 17.42
C LYS A 14 -1.03 -3.71 15.98
N HIS A 15 -2.02 -3.73 15.10
CA HIS A 15 -1.86 -4.08 13.70
C HIS A 15 -2.67 -3.15 12.82
N ILE A 16 -2.09 -2.81 11.67
CA ILE A 16 -2.78 -2.17 10.57
C ILE A 16 -2.62 -3.08 9.36
N ILE A 17 -3.70 -3.39 8.66
CA ILE A 17 -3.67 -4.20 7.44
C ILE A 17 -4.12 -3.31 6.28
N VAL A 18 -3.29 -3.21 5.26
CA VAL A 18 -3.71 -2.78 3.94
C VAL A 18 -4.05 -4.02 3.13
N CYS A 19 -5.32 -4.18 2.77
CA CYS A 19 -5.78 -5.33 2.02
C CYS A 19 -6.21 -4.90 0.61
N GLY A 20 -5.48 -5.38 -0.40
CA GLY A 20 -5.90 -5.34 -1.79
C GLY A 20 -6.70 -6.58 -2.15
N HIS A 21 -7.11 -6.68 -3.42
CA HIS A 21 -7.76 -7.89 -3.92
C HIS A 21 -7.56 -8.03 -5.43
N TYR A 22 -7.36 -9.26 -5.90
CA TYR A 22 -7.28 -9.53 -7.32
C TYR A 22 -8.61 -9.18 -8.01
N GLY A 23 -8.56 -8.76 -9.27
CA GLY A 23 -9.75 -8.26 -9.98
C GLY A 23 -10.25 -6.88 -9.52
N CYS A 24 -9.44 -6.08 -8.81
CA CYS A 24 -9.79 -4.71 -8.40
C CYS A 24 -10.18 -3.77 -9.56
N GLY A 25 -11.48 -3.50 -9.71
CA GLY A 25 -12.02 -2.61 -10.73
C GLY A 25 -11.40 -1.19 -10.72
N GLY A 26 -10.99 -0.69 -9.55
CA GLY A 26 -10.29 0.60 -9.43
C GLY A 26 -8.92 0.60 -10.09
N VAL A 27 -8.11 -0.44 -9.84
CA VAL A 27 -6.79 -0.61 -10.51
C VAL A 27 -6.96 -0.75 -12.01
N LYS A 28 -7.98 -1.51 -12.46
CA LYS A 28 -8.28 -1.69 -13.89
C LYS A 28 -8.71 -0.38 -14.55
N ALA A 29 -9.58 0.39 -13.89
CA ALA A 29 -10.01 1.69 -14.35
C ALA A 29 -8.84 2.68 -14.45
N ALA A 30 -7.89 2.64 -13.51
CA ALA A 30 -6.71 3.52 -13.53
C ALA A 30 -5.83 3.31 -14.78
N MET A 31 -5.75 2.08 -15.29
CA MET A 31 -4.98 1.72 -16.48
C MET A 31 -5.74 1.95 -17.79
N THR A 32 -7.02 2.32 -17.73
CA THR A 32 -7.81 2.62 -18.91
C THR A 32 -7.64 4.10 -19.29
N PRO A 33 -7.15 4.44 -20.49
CA PRO A 33 -6.92 5.83 -20.89
C PRO A 33 -8.24 6.53 -21.29
N LYS A 34 -9.11 6.76 -20.30
CA LYS A 34 -10.39 7.46 -20.45
C LYS A 34 -10.51 8.56 -19.40
N ASP A 35 -11.23 9.62 -19.73
CA ASP A 35 -11.63 10.65 -18.77
C ASP A 35 -12.78 10.11 -17.91
N LEU A 36 -12.52 9.95 -16.60
CA LEU A 36 -13.47 9.50 -15.59
C LEU A 36 -13.85 10.63 -14.61
N GLY A 37 -13.66 11.89 -15.02
CA GLY A 37 -14.03 13.08 -14.26
C GLY A 37 -13.32 13.16 -12.90
N ILE A 38 -14.11 13.25 -11.83
CA ILE A 38 -13.61 13.39 -10.45
C ILE A 38 -12.75 12.20 -9.99
N LEU A 39 -12.85 11.05 -10.65
CA LEU A 39 -12.03 9.88 -10.34
C LEU A 39 -10.60 10.03 -10.86
N ASN A 40 -10.33 10.89 -11.84
CA ASN A 40 -9.02 10.98 -12.47
C ASN A 40 -7.87 11.28 -11.49
N PRO A 41 -7.99 12.26 -10.56
CA PRO A 41 -6.93 12.53 -9.59
C PRO A 41 -6.76 11.40 -8.58
N TRP A 42 -7.85 10.72 -8.20
CA TRP A 42 -7.80 9.58 -7.31
C TRP A 42 -7.04 8.40 -7.95
N LEU A 43 -7.44 8.02 -9.17
CA LEU A 43 -6.83 6.95 -9.95
C LEU A 43 -5.41 7.27 -10.43
N ARG A 44 -5.02 8.55 -10.43
CA ARG A 44 -3.64 8.97 -10.73
C ARG A 44 -2.64 8.34 -9.76
N ASN A 45 -2.98 8.20 -8.47
CA ASN A 45 -2.08 7.58 -7.50
C ASN A 45 -1.70 6.13 -7.90
N ILE A 46 -2.60 5.37 -8.50
CA ILE A 46 -2.31 4.01 -9.00
C ILE A 46 -1.41 4.07 -10.24
N ARG A 47 -1.60 5.06 -11.12
CA ARG A 47 -0.70 5.31 -12.26
C ARG A 47 0.69 5.71 -11.82
N ASP A 48 0.81 6.41 -10.68
CA ASP A 48 2.10 6.73 -10.09
C ASP A 48 2.78 5.48 -9.51
N VAL A 49 2.03 4.55 -8.91
CA VAL A 49 2.56 3.22 -8.55
C VAL A 49 3.09 2.49 -9.77
N TYR A 50 2.36 2.48 -10.89
CA TYR A 50 2.86 1.87 -12.13
C TYR A 50 4.20 2.49 -12.56
N ARG A 51 4.30 3.83 -12.56
CA ARG A 51 5.53 4.55 -12.92
C ARG A 51 6.71 4.21 -12.01
N LEU A 52 6.48 4.06 -10.70
CA LEU A 52 7.53 3.69 -9.75
C LEU A 52 8.12 2.29 -10.03
N HIS A 53 7.32 1.41 -10.61
CA HIS A 53 7.66 0.00 -10.86
C HIS A 53 7.60 -0.36 -12.35
N GLU A 54 7.77 0.62 -13.24
CA GLU A 54 7.55 0.50 -14.69
C GLU A 54 8.41 -0.62 -15.30
N ASN A 55 9.69 -0.65 -14.95
CA ASN A 55 10.63 -1.66 -15.44
C ASN A 55 10.19 -3.09 -15.09
N GLU A 56 9.64 -3.32 -13.89
CA GLU A 56 9.17 -4.63 -13.47
C GLU A 56 7.87 -5.01 -14.19
N LEU A 57 6.92 -4.07 -14.24
CA LEU A 57 5.60 -4.32 -14.83
C LEU A 57 5.68 -4.55 -16.35
N ASP A 58 6.51 -3.79 -17.08
CA ASP A 58 6.66 -3.90 -18.53
C ASP A 58 7.35 -5.21 -18.98
N GLN A 59 8.09 -5.85 -18.07
CA GLN A 59 8.67 -7.17 -18.31
C GLN A 59 7.61 -8.28 -18.29
N ILE A 60 6.49 -8.10 -17.58
CA ILE A 60 5.41 -9.08 -17.50
C ILE A 60 4.53 -8.98 -18.76
N LYS A 61 4.68 -9.91 -19.70
CA LYS A 61 3.98 -9.84 -21.00
C LYS A 61 2.49 -10.17 -20.93
N ASP A 62 2.09 -11.04 -20.02
CA ASP A 62 0.69 -11.36 -19.79
C ASP A 62 -0.01 -10.21 -19.06
N GLU A 63 -1.05 -9.64 -19.67
CA GLU A 63 -1.75 -8.48 -19.14
C GLU A 63 -2.44 -8.78 -17.81
N SER A 64 -3.02 -9.98 -17.64
CA SER A 64 -3.68 -10.38 -16.39
C SER A 64 -2.66 -10.47 -15.26
N LYS A 65 -1.51 -11.11 -15.51
CA LYS A 65 -0.43 -11.21 -14.52
C LYS A 65 0.17 -9.86 -14.17
N ARG A 66 0.34 -8.97 -15.17
CA ARG A 66 0.83 -7.60 -14.92
C ARG A 66 -0.16 -6.83 -14.05
N TYR A 67 -1.45 -7.00 -14.33
CA TYR A 67 -2.50 -6.38 -13.55
C TYR A 67 -2.57 -6.89 -12.11
N ASP A 68 -2.49 -8.21 -11.90
CA ASP A 68 -2.42 -8.81 -10.56
C ASP A 68 -1.18 -8.31 -9.81
N ARG A 69 -0.04 -8.20 -10.52
CA ARG A 69 1.18 -7.64 -9.93
C ARG A 69 1.03 -6.16 -9.56
N LEU A 70 0.34 -5.35 -10.36
CA LEU A 70 0.06 -3.96 -10.03
C LEU A 70 -0.84 -3.84 -8.80
N VAL A 71 -1.78 -4.76 -8.58
CA VAL A 71 -2.56 -4.83 -7.33
C VAL A 71 -1.64 -5.03 -6.13
N GLU A 72 -0.72 -6.00 -6.21
CA GLU A 72 0.24 -6.30 -5.14
C GLU A 72 1.15 -5.10 -4.84
N LEU A 73 1.74 -4.50 -5.87
CA LEU A 73 2.60 -3.32 -5.73
C LEU A 73 1.84 -2.11 -5.18
N ASN A 74 0.57 -1.94 -5.54
CA ASN A 74 -0.25 -0.90 -4.95
C ASN A 74 -0.47 -1.11 -3.45
N VAL A 75 -0.67 -2.36 -2.99
CA VAL A 75 -0.72 -2.67 -1.55
C VAL A 75 0.60 -2.32 -0.87
N VAL A 76 1.73 -2.72 -1.47
CA VAL A 76 3.08 -2.42 -0.95
C VAL A 76 3.30 -0.91 -0.79
N GLU A 77 3.00 -0.12 -1.82
CA GLU A 77 3.15 1.35 -1.76
C GLU A 77 2.19 2.00 -0.77
N GLN A 78 0.97 1.47 -0.62
CA GLN A 78 0.04 1.95 0.40
C GLN A 78 0.50 1.59 1.81
N CYS A 79 1.06 0.40 2.05
CA CYS A 79 1.73 0.06 3.31
C CYS A 79 2.83 1.06 3.61
N ARG A 80 3.71 1.35 2.64
CA ARG A 80 4.76 2.36 2.77
C ARG A 80 4.20 3.73 3.13
N ASN A 81 3.08 4.14 2.53
CA ASN A 81 2.41 5.41 2.86
C ASN A 81 1.83 5.45 4.29
N VAL A 82 1.32 4.32 4.80
CA VAL A 82 0.89 4.19 6.21
C VAL A 82 2.10 4.32 7.15
N ILE A 83 3.21 3.63 6.85
CA ILE A 83 4.43 3.64 7.66
C ILE A 83 5.05 5.05 7.74
N LYS A 84 4.97 5.85 6.66
CA LYS A 84 5.41 7.26 6.67
C LYS A 84 4.69 8.11 7.70
N SER A 85 3.48 7.74 8.12
CA SER A 85 2.66 8.60 8.98
C SER A 85 3.29 8.82 10.37
N ALA A 86 3.25 10.07 10.84
CA ALA A 86 3.81 10.43 12.15
C ALA A 86 3.23 9.59 13.30
N ALA A 87 1.92 9.29 13.24
CA ALA A 87 1.26 8.45 14.23
C ALA A 87 1.88 7.05 14.32
N VAL A 88 2.15 6.41 13.18
CA VAL A 88 2.75 5.06 13.15
C VAL A 88 4.21 5.11 13.62
N GLN A 89 5.02 6.03 13.11
CA GLN A 89 6.43 6.13 13.49
C GLN A 89 6.62 6.37 15.00
N GLN A 90 5.91 7.36 15.56
CA GLN A 90 6.02 7.71 16.99
C GLN A 90 5.51 6.58 17.89
N SER A 91 4.34 6.00 17.56
CA SER A 91 3.79 4.87 18.32
C SER A 91 4.72 3.66 18.28
N TYR A 92 5.32 3.35 17.12
CA TYR A 92 6.25 2.22 17.00
C TYR A 92 7.54 2.45 17.78
N LYS A 93 8.09 3.67 17.76
CA LYS A 93 9.28 4.01 18.55
C LYS A 93 9.06 3.73 20.04
N GLU A 94 7.95 4.23 20.58
CA GLU A 94 7.64 4.16 22.01
C GLU A 94 7.17 2.77 22.43
N ASN A 95 6.36 2.12 21.60
CA ASN A 95 5.58 0.96 22.03
C ASN A 95 5.85 -0.32 21.22
N LYS A 96 6.65 -0.24 20.15
CA LYS A 96 6.87 -1.34 19.18
C LYS A 96 5.58 -1.83 18.49
N TYR A 97 4.57 -0.97 18.35
CA TYR A 97 3.36 -1.20 17.55
C TYR A 97 2.74 0.14 17.07
N PRO A 98 1.91 0.16 16.01
CA PRO A 98 1.43 -0.98 15.22
C PRO A 98 2.45 -1.52 14.22
N ILE A 99 2.34 -2.82 13.90
CA ILE A 99 2.96 -3.42 12.71
C ILE A 99 2.00 -3.28 11.52
N VAL A 100 2.53 -2.85 10.36
CA VAL A 100 1.76 -2.71 9.13
C VAL A 100 1.95 -3.95 8.26
N HIS A 101 0.83 -4.57 7.87
CA HIS A 101 0.78 -5.76 7.00
C HIS A 101 0.16 -5.40 5.66
N GLY A 102 0.58 -6.11 4.61
CA GLY A 102 0.05 -5.96 3.25
C GLY A 102 -0.46 -7.31 2.74
N TRP A 103 -1.77 -7.41 2.53
CA TRP A 103 -2.41 -8.64 2.05
C TRP A 103 -3.15 -8.41 0.73
N VAL A 104 -3.34 -9.48 -0.03
CA VAL A 104 -4.21 -9.50 -1.21
C VAL A 104 -5.20 -10.65 -1.09
N PHE A 105 -6.48 -10.35 -1.23
CA PHE A 105 -7.54 -11.35 -1.23
C PHE A 105 -7.85 -11.87 -2.64
N GLY A 106 -7.90 -13.20 -2.80
CA GLY A 106 -8.34 -13.87 -4.02
C GLY A 106 -9.82 -14.20 -3.99
N PHE A 107 -10.62 -13.66 -4.92
CA PHE A 107 -12.04 -14.04 -5.03
C PHE A 107 -12.25 -15.45 -5.61
N GLN A 108 -11.25 -15.97 -6.35
CA GLN A 108 -11.37 -17.26 -7.03
C GLN A 108 -11.26 -18.44 -6.05
N ASP A 109 -10.44 -18.30 -5.02
CA ASP A 109 -10.14 -19.33 -4.04
C ASP A 109 -10.53 -18.95 -2.60
N GLY A 110 -10.83 -17.67 -2.35
CA GLY A 110 -11.20 -17.16 -1.03
C GLY A 110 -10.01 -17.04 -0.07
N LEU A 111 -8.78 -17.06 -0.59
CA LEU A 111 -7.57 -17.06 0.23
C LEU A 111 -6.99 -15.65 0.40
N LEU A 112 -6.34 -15.43 1.55
CA LEU A 112 -5.50 -14.26 1.79
C LEU A 112 -4.05 -14.60 1.48
N HIS A 113 -3.43 -13.80 0.62
CA HIS A 113 -2.02 -13.88 0.29
C HIS A 113 -1.28 -12.78 1.04
N ASP A 114 -0.37 -13.18 1.93
CA ASP A 114 0.52 -12.25 2.63
C ASP A 114 1.68 -11.85 1.72
N LEU A 115 1.82 -10.55 1.46
CA LEU A 115 2.92 -9.98 0.67
C LEU A 115 4.22 -9.87 1.46
N LYS A 116 4.22 -10.24 2.75
CA LYS A 116 5.39 -10.30 3.63
C LYS A 116 6.13 -8.97 3.66
N ILE A 117 5.38 -7.90 3.93
CA ILE A 117 5.95 -6.55 4.07
C ILE A 117 7.00 -6.54 5.18
N ASP A 118 8.25 -6.24 4.83
CA ASP A 118 9.32 -6.01 5.79
C ASP A 118 9.15 -4.62 6.43
N PHE A 119 8.32 -4.55 7.45
CA PHE A 119 7.96 -3.31 8.13
C PHE A 119 9.19 -2.53 8.62
N GLU A 120 10.16 -3.21 9.24
CA GLU A 120 11.33 -2.54 9.83
C GLU A 120 12.26 -1.99 8.75
N SER A 121 12.53 -2.77 7.71
CA SER A 121 13.33 -2.32 6.57
C SER A 121 12.70 -1.09 5.90
N VAL A 122 11.39 -1.13 5.64
CA VAL A 122 10.67 0.01 5.03
C VAL A 122 10.68 1.24 5.94
N LEU A 123 10.53 1.06 7.25
CA LEU A 123 10.61 2.16 8.22
C LEU A 123 12.01 2.79 8.22
N ASN A 124 13.07 1.98 8.25
CA ASN A 124 14.46 2.44 8.21
C ASN A 124 14.75 3.23 6.92
N ASP A 125 14.24 2.77 5.77
CA ASP A 125 14.38 3.47 4.50
C ASP A 125 13.70 4.85 4.49
N ILE A 126 12.52 4.98 5.11
CA ILE A 126 11.82 6.26 5.27
C ILE A 126 12.61 7.19 6.20
N GLN A 127 13.14 6.66 7.30
CA GLN A 127 13.87 7.42 8.31
C GLN A 127 15.20 8.00 7.82
N LYS A 128 15.74 7.54 6.68
CA LYS A 128 16.92 8.16 6.04
C LYS A 128 16.78 9.66 5.81
N ILE A 129 15.56 10.15 5.56
CA ILE A 129 15.28 11.58 5.31
C ILE A 129 14.09 12.13 6.11
N TYR A 130 13.35 11.27 6.81
CA TYR A 130 12.17 11.66 7.59
C TYR A 130 12.11 10.88 8.91
N ASN A 131 13.12 11.09 9.76
CA ASN A 131 13.20 10.49 11.09
C ASN A 131 12.49 11.36 12.14
N LEU A 132 11.34 10.90 12.66
CA LEU A 132 10.59 11.60 13.72
C LEU A 132 10.95 11.12 15.13
N ASN A 133 12.03 10.34 15.25
CA ASN A 133 12.51 9.83 16.52
C ASN A 133 13.60 10.72 17.15
N GLU A 134 14.10 11.71 16.43
CA GLU A 134 15.07 12.68 16.92
C GLU A 134 14.40 13.88 17.60
#